data_AF-A0A9Y4NU37-F1
#
_entry.id   AF-A0A9Y4NU37-F1
#
_cell.length_a   1.000
_cell.length_b   1.000
_cell.length_c   1.000
_cell.angle_alpha   90.00
_cell.angle_beta   90.00
_cell.angle_gamma   90.00
#
_symmetry.space_group_name_H-M   'P 1'
#
loop_
_entity.id
_entity.type
_entity.pdbx_description
1 polymer ?
#
loop_
_entity_poly.entity_id
_entity_poly.type
_entity_poly.pdbx_seq_one_letter_code
_entity_poly.pdbx_strand_id
1 'polypeptide(L)'
;MSSSSAQKYCRENFIDLATVRNEIQNQQLQSLDSNWAWIGLFRDPNFYWSDGSSFSFSHFDDVDNQNGSERVMCGVSSPHRAGRWRFLDCNIRIPFVCYSIPVKKQVVKLRIKLDDSSVDPNDPAVKAELLKKLQDRLKEKGVSGVTLKWREQPDGKVCHKEVPQRTTPAC
;
A
#
# COMPACT_ATOMS: atom_id res chain seq x y z
N MET A 1 16.04 9.44 5.71
CA MET A 1 16.98 8.31 5.92
C MET A 1 17.96 8.27 4.74
N SER A 2 19.13 7.62 4.86
CA SER A 2 19.95 7.29 3.67
C SER A 2 19.20 6.28 2.79
N SER A 3 19.62 6.13 1.53
CA SER A 3 18.97 5.20 0.60
C SER A 3 19.00 3.76 1.11
N SER A 4 20.15 3.27 1.58
CA SER A 4 20.29 1.91 2.10
C SER A 4 19.45 1.66 3.37
N SER A 5 19.37 2.65 4.28
CA SER A 5 18.52 2.53 5.46
C SER A 5 17.02 2.59 5.11
N ALA A 6 16.64 3.40 4.13
CA ALA A 6 15.28 3.47 3.61
C ALA A 6 14.87 2.15 2.94
N GLN A 7 15.76 1.56 2.12
CA GLN A 7 15.56 0.26 1.51
C GLN A 7 15.35 -0.84 2.55
N LYS A 8 16.20 -0.88 3.59
CA LYS A 8 16.07 -1.82 4.69
C LYS A 8 14.69 -1.68 5.36
N TYR A 9 14.29 -0.45 5.70
CA TYR A 9 12.97 -0.19 6.27
C TYR A 9 11.84 -0.67 5.35
N CYS A 10 11.92 -0.40 4.04
CA CYS A 10 10.91 -0.86 3.10
C CYS A 10 10.84 -2.37 3.01
N ARG A 11 11.96 -3.09 3.07
CA ARG A 11 11.96 -4.57 3.06
C ARG A 11 11.47 -5.19 4.37
N GLU A 12 11.58 -4.48 5.48
CA GLU A 12 11.05 -4.91 6.78
C GLU A 12 9.54 -4.72 6.89
N ASN A 13 8.95 -3.76 6.16
CA ASN A 13 7.55 -3.34 6.33
C ASN A 13 6.68 -3.46 5.07
N PHE A 14 7.30 -3.56 3.90
CA PHE A 14 6.70 -3.54 2.56
C PHE A 14 7.50 -4.50 1.65
N ILE A 15 7.46 -4.31 0.32
CA ILE A 15 8.24 -5.14 -0.61
C ILE A 15 9.64 -4.58 -0.80
N ASP A 16 9.75 -3.35 -1.33
CA ASP A 16 11.03 -2.64 -1.51
C ASP A 16 10.74 -1.12 -1.65
N LEU A 17 11.78 -0.31 -1.88
CA LEU A 17 11.65 1.05 -2.38
C LEU A 17 10.90 1.05 -3.72
N ALA A 18 10.14 2.13 -3.98
CA ALA A 18 9.26 2.24 -5.13
C ALA A 18 9.99 2.00 -6.47
N THR A 19 9.51 1.01 -7.21
CA THR A 19 9.91 0.71 -8.60
C THR A 19 8.92 1.34 -9.56
N VAL A 20 9.41 2.06 -10.56
CA VAL A 20 8.56 2.77 -11.54
C VAL A 20 8.73 2.17 -12.93
N ARG A 21 7.68 1.52 -13.42
CA ARG A 21 7.70 0.74 -14.68
C ARG A 21 6.85 1.35 -15.79
N ASN A 22 6.10 2.41 -15.50
CA ASN A 22 5.27 3.12 -16.47
C ASN A 22 4.88 4.52 -15.95
N GLU A 23 4.28 5.30 -16.84
CA GLU A 23 3.84 6.68 -16.55
C GLU A 23 2.81 6.75 -15.42
N ILE A 24 1.88 5.79 -15.33
CA ILE A 24 0.86 5.77 -14.26
C ILE A 24 1.51 5.69 -12.88
N GLN A 25 2.52 4.82 -12.72
CA GLN A 25 3.28 4.71 -11.48
C GLN A 25 4.10 5.97 -11.19
N ASN A 26 4.64 6.62 -12.22
CA ASN A 26 5.36 7.88 -12.06
C ASN A 26 4.44 9.02 -11.58
N GLN A 27 3.23 9.11 -12.13
CA GLN A 27 2.22 10.09 -11.71
C GLN A 27 1.83 9.91 -10.24
N GLN A 28 1.80 8.67 -9.72
CA GLN A 28 1.54 8.43 -8.29
C GLN A 28 2.60 9.10 -7.40
N LEU A 29 3.85 9.18 -7.84
CA LEU A 29 4.92 9.85 -7.09
C LEU A 29 4.74 11.38 -7.04
N GLN A 30 4.01 11.97 -7.98
CA GLN A 30 3.75 13.42 -7.99
C GLN A 30 2.80 13.85 -6.87
N SER A 31 2.01 12.92 -6.32
CA SER A 31 1.10 13.19 -5.21
C SER A 31 1.80 13.33 -3.85
N LEU A 32 3.11 13.08 -3.80
CA LEU A 32 3.89 13.13 -2.56
C LEU A 32 4.18 14.58 -2.18
N ASP A 33 3.92 14.92 -0.91
CA ASP A 33 4.29 16.21 -0.32
C ASP A 33 5.77 16.20 0.11
N SER A 34 6.66 16.18 -0.88
CA SER A 34 8.11 16.22 -0.67
C SER A 34 8.85 16.78 -1.90
N ASN A 35 9.95 17.48 -1.65
CA ASN A 35 10.86 17.93 -2.70
C ASN A 35 11.54 16.75 -3.41
N TRP A 36 12.04 15.79 -2.62
CA TRP A 36 12.71 14.60 -3.11
C TRP A 36 12.34 13.39 -2.27
N ALA A 37 12.28 12.23 -2.91
CA ALA A 37 12.13 10.97 -2.21
C ALA A 37 12.99 9.88 -2.85
N TRP A 38 13.65 9.07 -2.03
CA TRP A 38 14.32 7.86 -2.51
C TRP A 38 13.30 6.92 -3.17
N ILE A 39 13.67 6.43 -4.34
CA ILE A 39 13.00 5.36 -5.08
C ILE A 39 13.98 4.19 -5.23
N GLY A 40 13.52 3.03 -5.70
CA GLY A 40 14.32 1.82 -5.80
C GLY A 40 15.37 1.84 -6.92
N LEU A 41 15.72 3.00 -7.47
CA LEU A 41 16.64 3.13 -8.60
C LEU A 41 18.07 3.29 -8.10
N PHE A 42 18.97 2.48 -8.62
CA PHE A 42 20.40 2.54 -8.31
C PHE A 42 21.22 2.59 -9.60
N ARG A 43 22.45 3.07 -9.49
CA ARG A 43 23.42 3.13 -10.57
C ARG A 43 24.76 2.57 -10.10
N ASP A 44 25.15 1.42 -10.65
CA ASP A 44 26.44 0.75 -10.36
C ASP A 44 26.83 -0.27 -11.45
N PRO A 45 27.74 0.06 -12.38
CA PRO A 45 27.82 1.33 -13.11
C PRO A 45 26.59 1.57 -14.01
N ASN A 46 25.73 0.55 -14.18
CA ASN A 46 24.49 0.57 -14.96
C ASN A 46 23.28 0.84 -14.07
N PHE A 47 22.15 1.24 -14.67
CA PHE A 47 20.89 1.44 -13.97
C PHE A 47 20.21 0.10 -13.64
N TYR A 48 19.74 -0.03 -12.41
CA TYR A 48 18.95 -1.19 -11.98
C TYR A 48 17.96 -0.81 -10.88
N TRP A 49 16.89 -1.60 -10.77
CA TRP A 49 15.93 -1.51 -9.69
C TRP A 49 16.33 -2.44 -8.54
N SER A 50 16.17 -1.98 -7.30
CA SER A 50 16.51 -2.75 -6.10
C SER A 50 15.70 -4.04 -5.92
N ASP A 51 14.50 -4.08 -6.48
CA ASP A 51 13.61 -5.23 -6.45
C ASP A 51 13.92 -6.26 -7.56
N GLY A 52 14.92 -5.99 -8.41
CA GLY A 52 15.30 -6.85 -9.54
C GLY A 52 14.40 -6.73 -10.77
N SER A 53 13.44 -5.79 -10.78
CA SER A 53 12.61 -5.53 -11.96
C SER A 53 13.45 -5.05 -13.14
N SER A 54 13.01 -5.37 -14.36
CA SER A 54 13.65 -4.87 -15.58
C SER A 54 13.53 -3.35 -15.68
N PHE A 55 14.59 -2.71 -16.18
CA PHE A 55 14.60 -1.29 -16.48
C PHE A 55 14.00 -1.04 -17.87
N SER A 56 12.67 -0.89 -17.95
CA SER A 56 11.92 -0.69 -19.21
C SER A 56 11.30 0.70 -19.37
N PHE A 57 11.41 1.55 -18.36
CA PHE A 57 10.83 2.89 -18.32
C PHE A 57 11.78 3.84 -17.59
N SER A 58 11.89 5.07 -18.11
CA SER A 58 12.72 6.12 -17.54
C SER A 58 11.98 7.45 -17.54
N HIS A 59 12.13 8.22 -16.47
CA HIS A 59 11.59 9.57 -16.37
C HIS A 59 12.64 10.53 -15.79
N PHE A 60 13.86 10.50 -16.32
CA PHE A 60 14.97 11.33 -15.86
C PHE A 60 14.69 12.83 -16.08
N ASP A 61 15.20 13.67 -15.18
CA ASP A 61 15.27 15.12 -15.38
C ASP A 61 16.28 15.44 -16.50
N ASP A 62 16.22 16.65 -17.05
CA ASP A 62 17.09 17.14 -18.14
C ASP A 62 18.49 17.52 -17.62
N VAL A 63 19.01 16.73 -16.69
CA VAL A 63 20.32 16.89 -16.05
C VAL A 63 21.26 15.77 -16.48
N ASP A 64 22.56 16.06 -16.52
CA ASP A 64 23.56 15.01 -16.70
C ASP A 64 23.53 14.06 -15.50
N ASN A 65 23.11 12.82 -15.75
CA ASN A 65 23.02 11.76 -14.76
C ASN A 65 24.37 11.03 -14.54
N GLN A 66 25.47 11.60 -15.07
CA GLN A 66 26.85 11.12 -14.91
C GLN A 66 26.99 9.65 -15.30
N ASN A 67 26.50 9.32 -16.50
CA ASN A 67 26.61 7.97 -17.03
C ASN A 67 28.10 7.57 -17.14
N GLY A 68 28.46 6.41 -16.61
CA GLY A 68 29.86 5.94 -16.52
C GLY A 68 30.65 6.30 -15.26
N SER A 69 30.10 7.02 -14.27
CA SER A 69 30.76 7.21 -12.97
C SER A 69 30.96 5.87 -12.23
N GLU A 70 32.14 5.68 -11.62
CA GLU A 70 32.50 4.50 -10.80
C GLU A 70 31.84 4.51 -9.41
N ARG A 71 31.17 5.61 -9.04
CA ARG A 71 30.50 5.71 -7.74
C ARG A 71 29.07 5.22 -7.83
N VAL A 72 28.68 4.41 -6.84
CA VAL A 72 27.29 4.02 -6.63
C VAL A 72 26.46 5.26 -6.33
N MET A 73 25.44 5.49 -7.14
CA MET A 73 24.52 6.61 -6.95
C MET A 73 23.09 6.11 -6.77
N CYS A 74 22.31 6.86 -6.00
CA CYS A 74 20.94 6.47 -5.66
C CYS A 74 19.94 7.42 -6.32
N GLY A 75 18.89 6.85 -6.89
CA GLY A 75 17.86 7.57 -7.61
C GLY A 75 16.83 8.17 -6.67
N VAL A 76 16.47 9.42 -6.94
CA VAL A 76 15.37 10.12 -6.29
C VAL A 76 14.33 10.52 -7.31
N SER A 77 13.06 10.47 -6.93
CA SER A 77 12.01 11.19 -7.64
C SER A 77 11.88 12.60 -7.08
N SER A 78 11.55 13.56 -7.93
CA SER A 78 11.25 14.94 -7.58
C SER A 78 9.76 15.23 -7.84
N PRO A 79 8.86 15.01 -6.86
CA PRO A 79 7.41 15.18 -7.04
C PRO A 79 7.02 16.53 -7.65
N HIS A 80 7.58 17.64 -7.16
CA HIS A 80 7.31 18.99 -7.68
C HIS A 80 7.84 19.26 -9.10
N ARG A 81 8.66 18.37 -9.66
CA ARG A 81 9.14 18.43 -11.06
C ARG A 81 8.52 17.32 -11.89
N ALA A 82 7.20 17.16 -11.80
CA ALA A 82 6.45 16.09 -12.47
C ALA A 82 6.99 14.67 -12.18
N GLY A 83 7.57 14.47 -11.00
CA GLY A 83 8.12 13.17 -10.59
C GLY A 83 9.45 12.82 -11.26
N ARG A 84 10.12 13.75 -11.95
CA ARG A 84 11.40 13.54 -12.63
C ARG A 84 12.49 12.96 -11.73
N TRP A 85 13.28 12.06 -12.30
CA TRP A 85 14.31 11.30 -11.58
C TRP A 85 15.68 11.90 -11.76
N ARG A 86 16.49 11.82 -10.72
CA ARG A 86 17.90 12.20 -10.76
C ARG A 86 18.68 11.36 -9.75
N PHE A 87 20.00 11.43 -9.83
CA PHE A 87 20.88 10.72 -8.91
C PHE A 87 21.47 11.64 -7.85
N LEU A 88 21.56 11.13 -6.63
CA LEU A 88 22.19 11.77 -5.49
C LEU A 88 23.14 10.80 -4.78
N ASP A 89 24.02 11.34 -3.94
CA ASP A 89 24.81 10.53 -3.01
C ASP A 89 23.88 9.75 -2.07
N CYS A 90 24.05 8.43 -2.04
CA CYS A 90 23.21 7.50 -1.30
C CYS A 90 23.13 7.77 0.21
N ASN A 91 24.09 8.51 0.78
CA ASN A 91 24.15 8.82 2.21
C ASN A 91 23.29 10.02 2.61
N ILE A 92 22.76 10.78 1.64
CA ILE A 92 21.89 11.93 1.92
C ILE A 92 20.63 11.47 2.66
N ARG A 93 20.24 12.20 3.70
CA ARG A 93 19.06 11.89 4.50
C ARG A 93 17.84 12.65 4.00
N ILE A 94 16.97 11.96 3.27
CA ILE A 94 15.70 12.50 2.74
C ILE A 94 14.54 11.51 2.96
N PRO A 95 13.29 11.93 2.69
CA PRO A 95 12.14 11.02 2.61
C PRO A 95 12.32 9.91 1.57
N PHE A 96 11.46 8.90 1.61
CA PHE A 96 11.53 7.74 0.72
C PHE A 96 10.14 7.16 0.49
N VAL A 97 10.01 6.38 -0.58
CA VAL A 97 8.74 5.75 -0.96
C VAL A 97 8.96 4.25 -1.02
N CYS A 98 8.15 3.49 -0.30
CA CYS A 98 8.07 2.03 -0.44
C CYS A 98 6.91 1.67 -1.37
N TYR A 99 6.97 0.49 -1.98
CA TYR A 99 5.80 -0.08 -2.64
C TYR A 99 5.37 -1.41 -2.03
N SER A 100 4.10 -1.71 -2.19
CA SER A 100 3.48 -2.99 -1.87
C SER A 100 2.58 -3.42 -3.01
N ILE A 101 2.22 -4.70 -3.07
CA ILE A 101 1.18 -5.16 -4.00
C ILE A 101 -0.13 -4.42 -3.66
N PRO A 102 -0.83 -3.84 -4.65
CA PRO A 102 -2.12 -3.21 -4.42
C PRO A 102 -3.10 -4.23 -3.83
N VAL A 103 -3.40 -4.11 -2.54
CA VAL A 103 -4.44 -4.93 -1.90
C VAL A 103 -5.78 -4.28 -2.22
N LYS A 104 -6.60 -4.93 -3.05
CA LYS A 104 -7.98 -4.49 -3.27
C LYS A 104 -8.76 -4.66 -1.97
N LYS A 105 -9.00 -3.55 -1.28
CA LYS A 105 -9.86 -3.52 -0.09
C LYS A 105 -11.31 -3.45 -0.54
N GLN A 106 -12.03 -4.55 -0.36
CA GLN A 106 -13.47 -4.58 -0.58
C GLN A 106 -14.19 -4.61 0.76
N VAL A 107 -15.23 -3.80 0.89
CA VAL A 107 -16.06 -3.69 2.08
C VAL A 107 -17.40 -4.30 1.77
N VAL A 108 -17.80 -5.29 2.57
CA VAL A 108 -19.06 -5.99 2.38
C VAL A 108 -19.88 -5.85 3.65
N LYS A 109 -21.13 -5.41 3.51
CA LYS A 109 -22.10 -5.41 4.61
C LYS A 109 -22.74 -6.79 4.68
N LEU A 110 -22.65 -7.44 5.84
CA LEU A 110 -23.22 -8.76 6.09
C LEU A 110 -24.44 -8.64 6.98
N ARG A 111 -25.46 -9.46 6.72
CA ARG A 111 -26.56 -9.73 7.65
C ARG A 111 -26.27 -11.05 8.34
N ILE A 112 -26.20 -11.02 9.66
CA ILE A 112 -25.91 -12.20 10.49
C ILE A 112 -27.16 -12.46 11.33
N LYS A 113 -27.65 -13.69 11.29
CA LYS A 113 -28.68 -14.17 12.21
C LYS A 113 -27.97 -14.94 13.32
N LEU A 114 -28.20 -14.54 14.56
CA LEU A 114 -27.75 -15.26 15.75
C LEU A 114 -28.93 -16.09 16.25
N ASP A 115 -28.67 -17.34 16.62
CA ASP A 115 -29.69 -18.25 17.13
C ASP A 115 -30.15 -17.82 18.53
N ASP A 116 -29.24 -17.25 19.32
CA ASP A 116 -29.52 -16.66 20.63
C ASP A 116 -29.41 -15.12 20.55
N SER A 117 -30.54 -14.46 20.79
CA SER A 117 -30.66 -13.00 20.78
C SER A 117 -29.99 -12.30 21.97
N SER A 118 -29.60 -13.04 23.00
CA SER A 118 -28.89 -12.55 24.18
C SER A 118 -27.38 -12.38 23.94
N VAL A 119 -26.83 -13.04 22.91
CA VAL A 119 -25.41 -12.96 22.55
C VAL A 119 -25.12 -11.56 21.99
N ASP A 120 -24.11 -10.88 22.55
CA ASP A 120 -23.63 -9.62 22.02
C ASP A 120 -22.73 -9.86 20.79
N PRO A 121 -23.16 -9.49 19.56
CA PRO A 121 -22.32 -9.63 18.37
C PRO A 121 -21.06 -8.75 18.40
N ASN A 122 -20.99 -7.77 19.32
CA ASN A 122 -19.83 -6.92 19.47
C ASN A 122 -18.81 -7.43 20.50
N ASP A 123 -19.10 -8.52 21.22
CA ASP A 123 -18.14 -9.16 22.12
C ASP A 123 -16.89 -9.63 21.34
N PRO A 124 -15.66 -9.40 21.88
CA PRO A 124 -14.43 -9.76 21.19
C PRO A 124 -14.31 -11.26 20.81
N ALA A 125 -14.78 -12.16 21.67
CA ALA A 125 -14.73 -13.60 21.40
C ALA A 125 -15.73 -13.98 20.30
N VAL A 126 -16.95 -13.41 20.36
CA VAL A 126 -17.98 -13.61 19.32
C VAL A 126 -17.50 -13.06 17.97
N LYS A 127 -16.91 -11.85 17.95
CA LYS A 127 -16.32 -11.26 16.73
C LYS A 127 -15.23 -12.14 16.14
N ALA A 128 -14.36 -12.72 16.97
CA ALA A 128 -13.29 -13.60 16.52
C ALA A 128 -13.83 -14.90 15.91
N GLU A 129 -14.84 -15.50 16.54
CA GLU A 129 -15.50 -16.71 16.05
C GLU A 129 -16.23 -16.45 14.72
N LEU A 130 -17.00 -15.35 14.63
CA LEU A 130 -17.70 -14.96 13.41
C LEU A 130 -16.71 -14.70 12.26
N LEU A 131 -15.60 -14.00 12.52
CA LEU A 131 -14.58 -13.71 11.52
C LEU A 131 -13.93 -15.00 11.01
N LYS A 132 -13.62 -15.94 11.91
CA LYS A 132 -13.09 -17.27 11.57
C LYS A 132 -14.07 -18.05 10.70
N LYS A 133 -15.35 -18.11 11.10
CA LYS A 133 -16.41 -18.81 10.36
C LYS A 133 -16.66 -18.20 8.97
N LEU A 134 -16.50 -16.89 8.82
CA LEU A 134 -16.57 -16.22 7.52
C LEU A 134 -15.36 -16.58 6.65
N GLN A 135 -14.17 -16.60 7.23
CA GLN A 135 -12.95 -16.93 6.51
C GLN A 135 -12.94 -18.38 6.02
N ASP A 136 -13.42 -19.32 6.83
CA ASP A 136 -13.52 -20.73 6.45
C ASP A 136 -14.55 -20.93 5.33
N ARG A 137 -15.71 -20.26 5.40
CA ARG A 137 -16.71 -20.30 4.31
C ARG A 137 -16.22 -19.70 2.99
N LEU A 138 -15.35 -18.70 3.04
CA LEU A 138 -14.72 -18.16 1.82
C LEU A 138 -13.75 -19.19 1.21
N LYS A 139 -12.94 -19.86 2.04
CA LYS A 139 -12.03 -20.93 1.59
C LYS A 139 -12.79 -22.09 0.94
N GLU A 140 -13.88 -22.54 1.56
CA GLU A 140 -14.76 -23.60 1.01
C GLU A 140 -15.33 -23.22 -0.37
N LYS A 141 -15.60 -21.93 -0.60
CA LYS A 141 -16.06 -21.41 -1.89
C LYS A 141 -14.93 -21.12 -2.89
N GLY A 142 -13.71 -21.56 -2.60
CA GLY A 142 -12.54 -21.39 -3.47
C GLY A 142 -11.90 -19.99 -3.42
N VAL A 143 -12.33 -19.13 -2.50
CA VAL A 143 -11.73 -17.80 -2.32
C VAL A 143 -10.53 -17.91 -1.38
N SER A 144 -9.32 -17.79 -1.94
CA SER A 144 -8.05 -17.84 -1.20
C SER A 144 -7.28 -16.51 -1.29
N GLY A 145 -6.26 -16.33 -0.45
CA GLY A 145 -5.44 -15.11 -0.44
C GLY A 145 -6.12 -13.86 0.14
N VAL A 146 -7.29 -14.00 0.77
CA VAL A 146 -8.03 -12.89 1.39
C VAL A 146 -7.77 -12.85 2.89
N THR A 147 -7.48 -11.65 3.40
CA THR A 147 -7.43 -11.36 4.84
C THR A 147 -8.67 -10.58 5.26
N LEU A 148 -9.50 -11.15 6.13
CA LEU A 148 -10.68 -10.47 6.66
C LEU A 148 -10.33 -9.66 7.91
N LYS A 149 -10.91 -8.46 8.02
CA LYS A 149 -10.85 -7.62 9.22
C LYS A 149 -12.20 -6.94 9.42
N TRP A 150 -12.62 -6.81 10.68
CA TRP A 150 -13.78 -5.99 11.00
C TRP A 150 -13.47 -4.51 10.76
N ARG A 151 -14.48 -3.78 10.29
CA ARG A 151 -14.44 -2.31 10.19
C ARG A 151 -15.22 -1.74 11.36
N GLU A 152 -14.52 -1.10 12.27
CA GLU A 152 -15.15 -0.30 13.32
C GLU A 152 -15.76 0.97 12.73
N GLN A 153 -16.94 1.32 13.22
CA GLN A 153 -17.61 2.58 12.91
C GLN A 153 -17.23 3.65 13.93
N PRO A 154 -17.57 4.93 13.69
CA PRO A 154 -17.24 6.02 14.61
C PRO A 154 -17.79 5.84 16.04
N ASP A 155 -18.81 5.00 16.23
CA ASP A 155 -19.38 4.64 17.53
C ASP A 155 -18.63 3.49 18.24
N GLY A 156 -17.52 3.02 17.67
CA GLY A 156 -16.71 1.90 18.17
C GLY A 156 -17.34 0.52 17.94
N LYS A 157 -18.50 0.43 17.30
CA LYS A 157 -19.20 -0.83 17.04
C LYS A 157 -18.97 -1.32 15.61
N VAL A 158 -19.13 -2.62 15.43
CA VAL A 158 -19.02 -3.29 14.12
C VAL A 158 -20.39 -3.78 13.66
N CYS A 159 -21.15 -4.36 14.59
CA CYS A 159 -22.47 -4.91 14.32
C CYS A 159 -23.55 -4.01 14.92
N HIS A 160 -24.50 -3.61 14.08
CA HIS A 160 -25.69 -2.86 14.46
C HIS A 160 -26.92 -3.75 14.29
N LYS A 161 -27.83 -3.74 15.27
CA LYS A 161 -29.12 -4.41 15.12
C LYS A 161 -29.87 -3.75 13.97
N GLU A 162 -30.42 -4.56 13.07
CA GLU A 162 -31.20 -4.05 11.95
C GLU A 162 -32.49 -3.43 12.52
N VAL A 163 -32.60 -2.10 12.43
CA VAL A 163 -33.84 -1.40 12.79
C VAL A 163 -34.84 -1.68 11.68
N PRO A 164 -36.05 -2.20 11.96
CA PRO A 164 -37.09 -2.31 10.96
C PRO A 164 -37.30 -0.93 10.33
N GLN A 165 -37.14 -0.81 9.02
CA GLN A 165 -37.57 0.41 8.32
C GLN A 165 -39.05 0.58 8.64
N ARG A 166 -39.41 1.69 9.27
CA ARG A 166 -40.82 2.11 9.39
C ARG A 166 -41.37 2.12 7.98
N THR A 167 -42.26 1.19 7.67
CA THR A 167 -43.18 1.31 6.56
C THR A 167 -43.88 2.65 6.74
N THR A 168 -43.54 3.64 5.92
CA THR A 168 -44.35 4.84 5.77
C THR A 168 -45.75 4.38 5.42
N PRO A 169 -46.80 4.75 6.18
CA PRO A 169 -48.15 4.59 5.69
C PRO A 169 -48.27 5.46 4.43
N ALA A 170 -48.51 4.82 3.29
CA ALA A 170 -49.01 5.53 2.12
C ALA A 170 -50.47 5.93 2.45
N CYS A 171 -50.79 7.20 2.25
CA CYS A 171 -52.18 7.67 2.24
C CYS A 171 -52.92 7.07 1.04
#